data_AF-A0A968J3D9-F1
#
_entry.id   AF-A0A968J3D9-F1
#
_cell.length_a   1.000
_cell.length_b   1.000
_cell.length_c   1.000
_cell.angle_alpha   90.00
_cell.angle_beta   90.00
_cell.angle_gamma   90.00
#
_symmetry.space_group_name_H-M   'P 1'
#
loop_
_entity.id
_entity.type
_entity.pdbx_description
1 polymer ?
#
loop_
_entity_poly.entity_id
_entity_poly.type
_entity_poly.pdbx_seq_one_letter_code
_entity_poly.pdbx_strand_id
1 'polypeptide(L)'
;GTAGYQYRGPPRQRMRAAAAKRGLEFVGAARQFRREDFEEFDLIVAMDKSNYRDIARLDPRGEFKDKIKMMCDFCTRHREKEVPDPYYGGPEGFERVLDLLEDACQGLLQSLT
;
A
#
# COMPACT_ATOMS: atom_id res chain seq x y z
N GLY A 1 6.87 3.51 -4.02
CA GLY A 1 6.19 4.65 -3.39
C GLY A 1 6.09 5.81 -4.37
N THR A 2 5.07 6.64 -4.25
CA THR A 2 4.84 7.80 -5.15
C THR A 2 5.77 8.97 -4.83
N ALA A 3 6.15 9.12 -3.55
CA ALA A 3 7.10 10.12 -3.11
C ALA A 3 8.55 9.61 -3.14
N GLY A 4 9.49 10.44 -3.62
CA GLY A 4 10.92 10.13 -3.70
C GLY A 4 11.69 10.18 -2.37
N TYR A 5 11.05 10.63 -1.26
CA TYR A 5 11.73 10.97 0.01
C TYR A 5 12.46 9.82 0.72
N GLN A 6 12.16 8.55 0.41
CA GLN A 6 12.77 7.39 1.08
C GLN A 6 13.56 6.49 0.13
N TYR A 7 13.94 6.97 -1.07
CA TYR A 7 14.60 6.17 -2.09
C TYR A 7 15.77 5.35 -1.52
N ARG A 8 15.71 4.03 -1.70
CA ARG A 8 16.66 2.99 -1.21
C ARG A 8 16.75 2.81 0.30
N GLY A 9 15.96 3.52 1.09
CA GLY A 9 15.87 3.30 2.54
C GLY A 9 15.15 2.00 2.88
N PRO A 10 15.52 1.32 3.98
CA PRO A 10 14.81 0.13 4.46
C PRO A 10 13.42 0.50 5.01
N PRO A 11 12.52 -0.50 5.19
CA PRO A 11 11.29 -0.31 5.93
C PRO A 11 11.55 0.33 7.30
N ARG A 12 10.71 1.30 7.64
CA ARG A 12 10.89 2.11 8.85
C ARG A 12 10.83 1.25 10.10
N GLN A 13 11.70 1.56 11.08
CA GLN A 13 11.89 0.74 12.28
C GLN A 13 10.59 0.47 13.05
N ARG A 14 9.72 1.48 13.19
CA ARG A 14 8.44 1.34 13.90
C ARG A 14 7.50 0.36 13.21
N MET A 15 7.44 0.37 11.88
CA MET A 15 6.65 -0.59 11.12
C MET A 15 7.24 -2.01 11.24
N ARG A 16 8.57 -2.14 11.16
CA ARG A 16 9.24 -3.43 11.40
C ARG A 16 8.97 -3.98 12.80
N ALA A 17 8.95 -3.11 13.81
CA ALA A 17 8.69 -3.53 15.19
C ALA A 17 7.25 -4.02 15.38
N ALA A 18 6.25 -3.37 14.76
CA ALA A 18 4.87 -3.85 14.78
C ALA A 18 4.72 -5.18 14.03
N ALA A 19 5.30 -5.28 12.83
CA ALA A 19 5.27 -6.49 12.00
C ALA A 19 5.91 -7.71 12.71
N ALA A 20 7.04 -7.50 13.40
CA ALA A 20 7.75 -8.56 14.11
C ALA A 20 6.90 -9.20 15.23
N LYS A 21 6.00 -8.45 15.87
CA LYS A 21 5.05 -9.02 16.86
C LYS A 21 4.07 -10.01 16.24
N ARG A 22 3.86 -9.93 14.93
CA ARG A 22 2.99 -10.81 14.14
C ARG A 22 3.77 -11.92 13.43
N GLY A 23 5.07 -12.07 13.73
CA GLY A 23 5.94 -13.03 13.04
C GLY A 23 6.28 -12.65 11.61
N LEU A 24 6.06 -11.39 11.21
CA LEU A 24 6.36 -10.88 9.87
C LEU A 24 7.72 -10.18 9.85
N GLU A 25 8.53 -10.52 8.85
CA GLU A 25 9.78 -9.83 8.56
C GLU A 25 9.64 -8.98 7.28
N PHE A 26 9.81 -7.67 7.41
CA PHE A 26 9.81 -6.78 6.26
C PHE A 26 11.23 -6.56 5.76
N VAL A 27 11.53 -7.20 4.63
CA VAL A 27 12.78 -7.05 3.87
C VAL A 27 12.56 -6.13 2.67
N GLY A 28 13.64 -5.54 2.15
CA GLY A 28 13.62 -4.74 0.93
C GLY A 28 14.01 -3.28 1.13
N ALA A 29 13.83 -2.49 0.07
CA ALA A 29 14.20 -1.08 0.03
C ALA A 29 13.17 -0.28 -0.77
N ALA A 30 12.94 0.97 -0.37
CA ALA A 30 11.96 1.79 -1.08
C ALA A 30 12.42 2.10 -2.51
N ARG A 31 11.52 1.89 -3.47
CA ARG A 31 11.68 2.27 -4.88
C ARG A 31 10.61 3.29 -5.25
N GLN A 32 10.94 4.24 -6.11
CA GLN A 32 9.96 5.17 -6.67
C GLN A 32 9.11 4.46 -7.72
N PHE A 33 7.79 4.66 -7.68
CA PHE A 33 6.88 4.17 -8.73
C PHE A 33 7.15 4.93 -10.03
N ARG A 34 7.19 4.22 -11.16
CA ARG A 34 7.48 4.77 -12.48
C ARG A 34 6.45 4.33 -13.50
N ARG A 35 6.42 4.96 -14.67
CA ARG A 35 5.45 4.66 -15.71
C ARG A 35 5.59 3.22 -16.22
N GLU A 36 6.81 2.68 -16.26
CA GLU A 36 7.08 1.31 -16.70
C GLU A 36 6.41 0.27 -15.78
N ASP A 37 6.13 0.62 -14.51
CA ASP A 37 5.42 -0.26 -13.58
C ASP A 37 3.98 -0.56 -14.07
N PHE A 38 3.36 0.30 -14.89
CA PHE A 38 2.04 0.01 -15.48
C PHE A 38 2.06 -1.15 -16.49
N GLU A 39 3.20 -1.35 -17.14
CA GLU A 39 3.40 -2.43 -18.10
C GLU A 39 3.84 -3.72 -17.40
N GLU A 40 4.63 -3.61 -16.34
CA GLU A 40 5.17 -4.75 -15.59
C GLU A 40 4.13 -5.43 -14.69
N PHE A 41 3.19 -4.68 -14.10
CA PHE A 41 2.24 -5.22 -13.12
C PHE A 41 0.81 -5.26 -13.66
N ASP A 42 0.08 -6.34 -13.34
CA ASP A 42 -1.34 -6.50 -13.68
C ASP A 42 -2.26 -5.70 -12.75
N LEU A 43 -1.83 -5.50 -11.51
CA LEU A 43 -2.58 -4.82 -10.46
C LEU A 43 -1.65 -3.87 -9.69
N ILE A 44 -2.10 -2.62 -9.52
CA ILE A 44 -1.43 -1.59 -8.74
C ILE A 44 -2.35 -1.17 -7.61
N VAL A 45 -1.90 -1.40 -6.37
CA VAL A 45 -2.73 -1.18 -5.18
C VAL A 45 -2.25 0.04 -4.40
N ALA A 46 -3.09 1.08 -4.33
CA ALA A 46 -2.83 2.32 -3.62
C ALA A 46 -3.29 2.23 -2.15
N MET A 47 -2.47 2.73 -1.23
CA MET A 47 -2.79 2.71 0.21
C MET A 47 -3.82 3.77 0.58
N ASP A 48 -3.72 4.96 -0.02
CA ASP A 48 -4.58 6.11 0.23
C ASP A 48 -4.90 6.88 -1.07
N LYS A 49 -5.81 7.85 -1.00
CA LYS A 49 -6.23 8.65 -2.17
C LYS A 49 -5.11 9.53 -2.70
N SER A 50 -4.15 9.91 -1.87
CA SER A 50 -2.99 10.68 -2.34
C SER A 50 -2.12 9.83 -3.24
N ASN A 51 -1.85 8.59 -2.83
CA ASN A 51 -1.10 7.59 -3.58
C ASN A 51 -1.83 7.29 -4.89
N TYR A 52 -3.13 7.04 -4.84
CA TYR A 52 -3.95 6.80 -6.03
C TYR A 52 -3.85 7.96 -7.02
N ARG A 53 -4.04 9.20 -6.55
CA ARG A 53 -3.96 10.40 -7.39
C ARG A 53 -2.56 10.57 -8.01
N ASP A 54 -1.51 10.35 -7.24
CA ASP A 54 -0.14 10.52 -7.71
C ASP A 54 0.26 9.42 -8.72
N ILE A 55 -0.24 8.19 -8.55
CA ILE A 55 -0.11 7.12 -9.55
C ILE A 55 -0.89 7.49 -10.81
N ALA A 56 -2.17 7.88 -10.68
CA ALA A 56 -3.02 8.24 -11.81
C ALA A 56 -2.47 9.42 -12.64
N ARG A 57 -1.75 10.36 -12.01
CA ARG A 57 -1.06 11.46 -12.70
C ARG A 57 0.04 11.00 -13.67
N LEU A 58 0.61 9.81 -13.46
CA LEU A 58 1.61 9.21 -14.35
C LEU A 58 0.97 8.51 -15.57
N ASP A 59 -0.36 8.38 -15.56
CA ASP A 59 -1.18 7.87 -16.65
C ASP A 59 -2.21 8.93 -17.12
N PRO A 60 -1.76 10.03 -17.76
CA PRO A 60 -2.62 11.15 -18.13
C PRO A 60 -3.70 10.78 -19.15
N ARG A 61 -3.53 9.68 -19.90
CA ARG A 61 -4.51 9.18 -20.87
C ARG A 61 -5.48 8.16 -20.26
N GLY A 62 -5.25 7.71 -19.03
CA GLY A 62 -6.09 6.73 -18.35
C GLY A 62 -6.03 5.34 -18.96
N GLU A 63 -4.94 5.00 -19.64
CA GLU A 63 -4.75 3.71 -20.33
C GLU A 63 -4.71 2.51 -19.37
N PHE A 64 -4.32 2.76 -18.12
CA PHE A 64 -4.10 1.74 -17.10
C PHE A 64 -5.04 1.91 -15.90
N LYS A 65 -6.06 2.76 -16.00
CA LYS A 65 -6.96 3.10 -14.89
C LYS A 65 -7.59 1.85 -14.24
N ASP A 66 -7.92 0.84 -15.02
CA ASP A 66 -8.56 -0.38 -14.51
C ASP A 66 -7.64 -1.23 -13.62
N LYS A 67 -6.31 -1.09 -13.77
CA LYS A 67 -5.30 -1.75 -12.94
C LYS A 67 -5.11 -1.10 -11.58
N ILE A 68 -5.55 0.15 -11.40
CA ILE A 68 -5.31 0.92 -10.16
C ILE A 68 -6.49 0.72 -9.20
N LYS A 69 -6.25 0.09 -8.04
CA LYS A 69 -7.27 -0.16 -7.01
C LYS A 69 -6.84 0.40 -5.65
N MET A 70 -7.79 0.69 -4.77
CA MET A 70 -7.47 1.02 -3.38
C MET A 70 -7.29 -0.26 -2.57
N MET A 71 -6.31 -0.31 -1.67
CA MET A 71 -6.12 -1.47 -0.79
C MET A 71 -7.39 -1.78 0.01
N CYS A 72 -8.02 -0.74 0.56
CA CYS A 72 -9.22 -0.90 1.36
C CYS A 72 -10.48 -1.30 0.56
N ASP A 73 -10.44 -1.29 -0.78
CA ASP A 73 -11.55 -1.86 -1.58
C ASP A 73 -11.66 -3.38 -1.39
N PHE A 74 -10.58 -4.02 -0.93
CA PHE A 74 -10.52 -5.45 -0.65
C PHE A 74 -10.79 -5.81 0.83
N CYS A 75 -11.02 -4.83 1.72
CA CYS A 75 -11.37 -5.12 3.10
C CYS A 75 -12.73 -5.84 3.19
N THR A 76 -12.81 -6.89 4.01
CA THR A 76 -14.06 -7.64 4.24
C THR A 76 -14.60 -7.48 5.66
N ARG A 77 -13.72 -7.15 6.61
CA ARG A 77 -14.03 -6.99 8.05
C ARG A 77 -13.97 -5.53 8.47
N HIS A 78 -13.18 -4.72 7.77
CA HIS A 78 -12.97 -3.30 8.01
C HIS A 78 -13.72 -2.44 6.98
N ARG A 79 -14.13 -1.22 7.37
CA ARG A 79 -14.97 -0.32 6.55
C ARG A 79 -14.24 0.93 6.07
N GLU A 80 -12.99 1.06 6.47
CA GLU A 80 -12.08 2.11 6.07
C GLU A 80 -12.01 2.21 4.55
N LYS A 81 -11.77 3.42 4.05
CA LYS A 81 -11.60 3.68 2.62
C LYS A 81 -10.14 3.86 2.22
N GLU A 82 -9.27 4.07 3.19
CA GLU A 82 -7.85 4.35 3.02
C GLU A 82 -7.09 3.72 4.19
N VAL A 83 -5.90 3.19 3.91
CA VAL A 83 -4.94 2.82 4.94
C VAL A 83 -4.35 4.13 5.48
N PRO A 84 -4.57 4.47 6.76
CA PRO A 84 -4.13 5.75 7.29
C PRO A 84 -2.60 5.79 7.39
N ASP A 85 -2.03 6.98 7.19
CA ASP A 85 -0.61 7.18 7.50
C ASP A 85 -0.38 7.03 9.01
N PRO A 86 0.43 6.07 9.46
CA PRO A 86 0.60 5.75 10.88
C PRO A 86 1.52 6.74 11.62
N TYR A 87 2.22 7.64 10.93
CA TYR A 87 3.30 8.44 11.53
C TYR A 87 2.81 9.47 12.55
N TYR A 88 1.55 9.87 12.47
CA TYR A 88 0.95 10.88 13.36
C TYR A 88 0.24 10.28 14.58
N GLY A 89 0.08 8.96 14.67
CA GLY A 89 -0.85 8.30 15.61
C GLY A 89 -0.22 7.40 16.66
N GLY A 90 1.06 7.59 17.01
CA GLY A 90 1.71 6.73 18.01
C GLY A 90 1.94 5.28 17.53
N PRO A 91 2.37 4.35 18.40
CA PRO A 91 2.57 2.94 18.04
C PRO A 91 1.31 2.24 17.52
N GLU A 92 0.14 2.63 18.02
CA GLU A 92 -1.17 2.04 17.67
C GLU A 92 -1.51 2.24 16.20
N GLY A 93 -1.07 3.36 15.60
CA GLY A 93 -1.23 3.61 14.17
C GLY A 93 -0.61 2.52 13.30
N PHE A 94 0.54 1.97 13.69
CA PHE A 94 1.22 0.90 12.95
C PHE A 94 0.47 -0.42 13.05
N GLU A 95 -0.08 -0.75 14.23
CA GLU A 95 -0.94 -1.92 14.39
C GLU A 95 -2.21 -1.78 13.55
N ARG A 96 -2.82 -0.58 13.54
CA ARG A 96 -4.02 -0.32 12.74
C ARG A 96 -3.78 -0.52 11.24
N VAL A 97 -2.62 -0.09 10.74
CA VAL A 97 -2.22 -0.35 9.35
C VAL A 97 -2.14 -1.84 9.07
N LEU A 98 -1.48 -2.61 9.94
CA LEU A 98 -1.33 -4.05 9.75
C LEU A 98 -2.68 -4.79 9.79
N ASP A 99 -3.62 -4.38 10.67
CA ASP A 99 -4.97 -4.96 10.71
C ASP A 99 -5.72 -4.78 9.38
N LEU A 100 -5.64 -3.58 8.81
CA LEU A 100 -6.26 -3.28 7.52
C LEU A 100 -5.60 -4.07 6.39
N LEU A 101 -4.27 -4.18 6.40
CA LEU A 101 -3.53 -4.92 5.37
C LEU A 101 -3.83 -6.42 5.43
N GLU A 102 -3.93 -7.02 6.61
CA GLU A 102 -4.26 -8.44 6.75
C GLU A 102 -5.67 -8.76 6.24
N ASP A 103 -6.68 -7.96 6.61
CA ASP A 103 -8.04 -8.10 6.08
C ASP A 103 -8.08 -7.91 4.56
N ALA A 104 -7.50 -6.82 4.07
CA ALA A 104 -7.52 -6.49 2.65
C ALA A 104 -6.74 -7.50 1.79
N CYS A 105 -5.60 -8.01 2.28
CA CYS A 105 -4.85 -9.06 1.56
C CYS A 105 -5.66 -10.34 1.44
N GLN A 106 -6.43 -10.71 2.47
CA GLN A 106 -7.31 -11.88 2.41
C GLN A 106 -8.43 -11.70 1.38
N GLY A 107 -9.08 -10.53 1.34
CA GLY A 107 -10.11 -10.24 0.34
C GLY A 107 -9.53 -10.10 -1.07
N LEU A 108 -8.32 -9.54 -1.21
CA LEU A 108 -7.61 -9.45 -2.48
C LEU A 108 -7.32 -10.84 -3.02
N LEU A 109 -6.78 -11.75 -2.20
CA LEU A 109 -6.52 -13.14 -2.61
C LEU A 109 -7.79 -13.82 -3.13
N GLN A 110 -8.92 -13.63 -2.45
CA GLN A 110 -10.22 -14.15 -2.89
C GLN A 110 -10.71 -13.55 -4.21
N SER A 111 -10.37 -12.30 -4.51
CA SER A 111 -10.73 -11.67 -5.79
C SER A 111 -9.89 -12.14 -6.99
N LEU A 112 -8.75 -12.78 -6.71
CA LEU A 112 -7.82 -13.31 -7.72
C LEU A 112 -8.01 -14.81 -7.98
N THR A 113 -8.86 -15.49 -7.21
CA THR A 113 -9.18 -16.92 -7.33
C THR A 113 -10.60 -17.14 -7.80
#